data_AF-A0A9E6DGR3-F1
#
_entry.id   AF-A0A9E6DGR3-F1
#
_cell.length_a   1.000
_cell.length_b   1.000
_cell.length_c   1.000
_cell.angle_alpha   90.00
_cell.angle_beta   90.00
_cell.angle_gamma   90.00
#
_symmetry.space_group_name_H-M   'P 1'
#
loop_
_entity.id
_entity.type
_entity.pdbx_description
1 polymer ?
#
loop_
_entity_poly.entity_id
_entity_poly.type
_entity_poly.pdbx_seq_one_letter_code
_entity_poly.pdbx_strand_id
1 'polypeptide(L)' 'MSALNIKRIDANAASFSDELTQLLAWESVSDAKVNKIVDDILNDVRDRGDAAVIEYTNKFDNTSASSMADLTLSNEQLQ' A
#
# COMPACT_ATOMS: atom_id res chain seq x y z
N MET A 1 -16.93 -20.05 18.24
CA MET A 1 -15.65 -19.43 17.82
C MET A 1 -15.00 -20.35 16.83
N SER A 2 -14.82 -19.92 15.58
CA SER A 2 -14.14 -20.73 14.56
C SER A 2 -12.64 -20.73 14.84
N ALA A 3 -12.03 -21.92 14.90
CA ALA A 3 -10.60 -22.05 15.15
C ALA A 3 -9.79 -21.45 13.99
N LEU A 4 -8.77 -20.64 14.31
CA LEU A 4 -7.83 -20.12 13.32
C LEU A 4 -7.05 -21.29 12.70
N ASN A 5 -7.13 -21.45 11.39
CA ASN A 5 -6.43 -22.53 10.68
C ASN A 5 -5.03 -22.07 10.27
N ILE A 6 -4.07 -22.21 11.20
CA ILE A 6 -2.67 -21.82 11.00
C ILE A 6 -1.90 -23.04 10.48
N LYS A 7 -1.23 -22.91 9.33
CA LYS A 7 -0.34 -23.95 8.78
C LYS A 7 0.80 -24.23 9.76
N ARG A 8 0.98 -25.50 10.10
CA ARG A 8 2.10 -26.01 10.90
C ARG A 8 2.88 -27.02 10.05
N ILE A 9 4.20 -27.03 10.19
CA ILE A 9 5.12 -27.95 9.51
C ILE A 9 6.03 -28.60 10.55
N ASP A 10 6.49 -29.82 10.30
CA ASP A 10 7.38 -30.59 11.18
C ASP A 10 8.78 -30.65 10.59
N ALA A 11 9.79 -30.20 11.35
CA ALA A 11 11.19 -30.22 10.95
C ALA A 11 11.76 -31.63 10.74
N ASN A 12 11.08 -32.68 11.22
CA ASN A 12 11.50 -34.07 11.05
C ASN A 12 10.83 -34.76 9.84
N ALA A 13 9.87 -34.11 9.18
CA ALA A 13 9.22 -34.66 8.02
C ALA A 13 10.17 -34.67 6.81
N ALA A 14 10.13 -35.72 6.00
CA ALA A 14 10.90 -35.79 4.76
C ALA A 14 10.53 -34.66 3.77
N SER A 15 9.31 -34.14 3.85
CA SER A 15 8.78 -33.02 3.07
C SER A 15 9.10 -31.63 3.64
N PHE A 16 9.77 -31.54 4.79
CA PHE A 16 9.95 -30.27 5.51
C PHE A 16 10.55 -29.18 4.64
N SER A 17 11.57 -29.50 3.83
CA SER A 17 12.24 -28.50 3.00
C SER A 17 11.30 -27.90 1.96
N ASP A 18 10.50 -28.73 1.28
CA ASP A 18 9.55 -28.28 0.26
C ASP A 18 8.40 -27.48 0.90
N GLU A 19 7.89 -27.95 2.04
CA GLU A 19 6.83 -27.26 2.78
C GLU A 19 7.28 -25.92 3.35
N LEU A 20 8.53 -25.83 3.82
CA LEU A 20 9.14 -24.58 4.27
C LEU A 20 9.37 -23.63 3.09
N THR A 21 9.90 -24.13 1.96
CA THR A 21 10.07 -23.32 0.75
C THR A 21 8.73 -22.77 0.27
N GLN A 22 7.67 -23.57 0.26
CA GLN A 22 6.34 -23.10 -0.11
C GLN A 22 5.76 -22.09 0.89
N LEU A 23 5.96 -22.31 2.19
CA LEU A 23 5.49 -21.39 3.21
C LEU A 23 6.23 -20.03 3.16
N LEU A 24 7.52 -20.08 2.84
CA LEU A 24 8.38 -18.91 2.68
C LEU A 24 8.37 -18.34 1.26
N ALA A 25 7.67 -18.99 0.32
CA ALA A 25 7.41 -18.46 -1.00
C ALA A 25 6.43 -17.29 -0.85
N TRP A 26 6.97 -16.19 -0.33
CA TRP A 26 6.40 -14.88 -0.46
C TRP A 26 6.42 -14.60 -1.96
N GLU A 27 5.29 -14.86 -2.62
CA GLU A 27 5.06 -14.23 -3.90
C GLU A 27 5.10 -12.74 -3.64
N SER A 28 6.17 -12.08 -4.07
CA SER A 28 6.11 -10.66 -4.39
C SER A 28 5.10 -10.58 -5.53
N VAL A 29 3.82 -10.68 -5.18
CA VAL A 29 2.75 -10.25 -6.06
C VAL A 29 2.94 -8.76 -6.05
N SER A 30 3.81 -8.33 -6.97
CA SER A 30 3.72 -7.04 -7.59
C SER A 30 2.29 -6.98 -8.11
N ASP A 31 1.38 -6.51 -7.27
CA ASP A 31 -0.03 -6.47 -7.58
C ASP A 31 -0.12 -5.52 -8.78
N ALA A 32 -0.32 -6.09 -9.96
CA ALA A 32 -0.34 -5.34 -11.21
C ALA A 32 -1.39 -4.22 -11.16
N LYS A 33 -2.44 -4.39 -10.35
CA LYS A 33 -3.42 -3.34 -10.09
C LYS A 33 -2.83 -2.21 -9.25
N VAL A 34 -2.07 -2.51 -8.20
CA VAL A 34 -1.37 -1.50 -7.39
C VAL A 34 -0.36 -0.74 -8.26
N ASN A 35 0.46 -1.44 -9.06
CA ASN A 35 1.40 -0.79 -9.97
C ASN A 35 0.67 0.15 -10.94
N LYS A 36 -0.41 -0.31 -11.56
CA LYS A 36 -1.21 0.51 -12.47
C LYS A 36 -1.76 1.75 -11.78
N ILE A 37 -2.26 1.61 -10.55
CA ILE A 37 -2.77 2.76 -9.78
C ILE A 37 -1.64 3.77 -9.52
N VAL A 38 -0.45 3.30 -9.14
CA VAL A 38 0.71 4.17 -8.90
C VAL A 38 1.12 4.88 -10.20
N ASP A 39 1.21 4.16 -11.32
CA ASP A 39 1.56 4.75 -12.62
C ASP A 39 0.54 5.81 -13.05
N ASP A 40 -0.75 5.53 -12.89
CA ASP A 40 -1.83 6.46 -13.21
C ASP A 40 -1.73 7.73 -12.32
N ILE A 41 -1.49 7.59 -11.01
CA ILE A 41 -1.29 8.73 -10.09
C ILE A 41 -0.07 9.58 -10.50
N LEU A 42 1.06 8.93 -10.80
CA LEU A 42 2.29 9.62 -11.19
C LEU A 42 2.10 10.39 -12.50
N ASN A 43 1.39 9.83 -13.47
CA ASN A 43 1.07 10.50 -14.73
C ASN A 43 0.15 11.70 -14.50
N ASP A 44 -0.91 11.53 -13.72
CA ASP A 44 -1.84 12.60 -13.39
C ASP A 44 -1.17 13.77 -12.65
N VAL A 45 -0.27 13.48 -11.69
CA VAL A 45 0.50 14.51 -10.99
C VAL A 45 1.47 15.22 -11.93
N ARG A 46 2.11 14.50 -12.86
CA ARG A 46 3.00 15.12 -13.86
C ARG A 46 2.25 16.08 -14.78
N ASP A 47 1.04 15.70 -15.19
CA ASP A 47 0.27 16.45 -16.19
C ASP A 47 -0.55 17.59 -15.56
N ARG A 48 -1.07 17.39 -14.34
CA ARG A 48 -2.02 18.31 -13.68
C ARG A 48 -1.48 18.98 -12.42
N GLY A 49 -0.31 18.57 -11.91
CA GLY A 49 0.33 19.14 -10.72
C GLY A 49 -0.56 19.08 -9.48
N ASP A 50 -0.60 20.19 -8.74
CA ASP A 50 -1.33 20.35 -7.48
C ASP A 50 -2.80 19.92 -7.54
N ALA A 51 -3.46 20.09 -8.69
CA ALA A 51 -4.85 19.66 -8.86
C ALA A 51 -5.02 18.15 -8.68
N ALA A 52 -4.08 17.35 -9.20
CA ALA A 52 -4.09 15.89 -9.00
C ALA A 52 -3.74 15.51 -7.56
N VAL A 53 -2.80 16.22 -6.94
CA VAL A 53 -2.43 15.99 -5.54
C VAL A 53 -3.64 16.20 -4.63
N ILE A 54 -4.31 17.34 -4.75
CA ILE A 54 -5.51 17.66 -3.95
C ILE A 54 -6.61 16.61 -4.16
N GLU A 55 -6.86 16.20 -5.40
CA GLU A 55 -7.86 15.18 -5.73
C GLU A 55 -7.56 13.85 -5.04
N TYR A 56 -6.32 13.36 -5.14
CA TYR A 56 -5.95 12.08 -4.56
C TYR A 56 -5.85 12.11 -3.03
N THR A 57 -5.39 13.22 -2.44
CA THR A 57 -5.40 13.40 -0.98
C THR A 57 -6.84 13.37 -0.43
N ASN A 58 -7.78 14.08 -1.06
CA ASN A 58 -9.18 14.01 -0.67
C ASN A 58 -9.77 12.59 -0.81
N LYS A 59 -9.39 11.87 -1.87
CA LYS A 59 -9.89 10.52 -2.15
C LYS A 59 -9.36 9.46 -1.19
N PHE A 60 -8.06 9.49 -0.87
CA PHE A 60 -7.41 8.41 -0.15
C PHE A 60 -7.23 8.69 1.34
N ASP A 61 -7.06 9.97 1.71
CA ASP A 61 -6.80 10.39 3.09
C ASP A 61 -8.05 10.97 3.78
N ASN A 62 -9.18 10.99 3.06
CA ASN A 62 -10.48 11.47 3.55
C ASN A 62 -10.42 12.92 4.06
N THR A 63 -9.75 13.80 3.30
CA THR A 63 -9.69 15.24 3.53
C THR A 63 -10.70 15.99 2.65
N SER A 64 -10.79 17.31 2.84
CA SER A 64 -11.59 18.22 2.01
C SER A 64 -10.81 19.49 1.65
N ALA A 65 -9.55 19.32 1.24
CA ALA A 65 -8.68 20.40 0.82
C ALA A 65 -9.16 21.00 -0.51
N SER A 66 -9.12 22.33 -0.61
CA SER A 66 -9.44 23.08 -1.83
C SER A 66 -8.19 23.68 -2.47
N SER A 67 -7.07 23.73 -1.75
CA SER A 67 -5.79 24.25 -2.20
C SER A 67 -4.62 23.56 -1.50
N MET A 68 -3.40 23.72 -2.03
CA MET A 68 -2.19 23.23 -1.35
C MET A 68 -1.92 23.91 -0.01
N ALA A 69 -2.46 25.12 0.21
CA ALA A 69 -2.35 25.79 1.51
C ALA A 69 -3.08 25.02 2.61
N ASP A 70 -4.20 24.35 2.28
CA ASP A 70 -4.96 23.52 3.23
C ASP A 70 -4.19 22.23 3.60
N LEU A 71 -3.24 21.82 2.74
CA LEU A 71 -2.39 20.64 2.91
C LEU A 71 -0.99 20.98 3.43
N THR A 72 -0.71 22.26 3.69
CA THR A 72 0.60 22.72 4.16
C THR A 72 0.52 23.08 5.64
N LEU A 73 1.44 22.55 6.43
CA LEU A 73 1.61 22.95 7.82
C LEU A 73 2.57 24.14 7.90
N SER A 74 2.14 25.22 8.56
CA SER A 74 3.01 26.36 8.88
C SER A 74 3.92 26.03 10.08
N ASN A 75 4.99 26.80 10.24
CA ASN A 75 5.88 26.61 11.41
C ASN A 75 5.14 26.81 12.73
N GLU A 76 4.18 27.74 12.78
CA GLU A 76 3.36 28.02 13.95
C GLU A 76 2.49 26.81 14.34
N GLN A 77 2.07 25.98 13.36
CA GLN A 77 1.29 24.77 13.63
C GLN A 77 2.15 23.59 14.12
N LEU A 78 3.49 23.70 14.01
CA LEU A 78 4.43 22.66 14.43
C LEU A 78 4.99 22.88 15.85
N GLN A 79 4.70 24.02 16.50
CA GLN A 79 5.13 24.35 17.86
C GLN A 79 4.12 23.90 18.92
#